data_AF-A0A9D8FTV0-F1
#
_entry.id   AF-A0A9D8FTV0-F1
#
_cell.length_a   1.000
_cell.length_b   1.000
_cell.length_c   1.000
_cell.angle_alpha   90.00
_cell.angle_beta   90.00
_cell.angle_gamma   90.00
#
_symmetry.space_group_name_H-M   'P 1'
#
loop_
_entity.id
_entity.type
_entity.pdbx_description
1 polymer ?
#
loop_
_entity_poly.entity_id
_entity_poly.type
_entity_poly.pdbx_seq_one_letter_code
_entity_poly.pdbx_strand_id
1 'polypeptide(L)'
;MQAYEAIVKWYAVLHLVLTFLQWRLYEAWAQGQSLRSLADVIRQQRIEHAQDTLISACREAIQMGSIEPVLQRFIARSAPV
;
A
#
# COMPACT_ATOMS: atom_id res chain seq x y z
N MET A 1 -0.40 -32.59 6.64
CA MET A 1 -1.36 -31.67 7.29
C MET A 1 -0.91 -30.20 7.23
N GLN A 2 0.32 -29.86 7.62
CA GLN A 2 0.80 -28.45 7.65
C GLN A 2 0.69 -27.68 6.32
N ALA A 3 0.98 -28.30 5.16
CA ALA A 3 0.84 -27.65 3.86
C ALA A 3 -0.62 -27.30 3.52
N TYR A 4 -1.58 -28.15 3.92
CA TYR A 4 -3.01 -27.93 3.69
C TYR A 4 -3.53 -26.77 4.56
N GLU A 5 -3.15 -26.73 5.83
CA GLU A 5 -3.50 -25.61 6.71
C GLU A 5 -2.92 -24.28 6.21
N ALA A 6 -1.71 -24.28 5.65
CA ALA A 6 -1.13 -23.10 5.03
C ALA A 6 -1.99 -22.63 3.85
N ILE A 7 -2.42 -23.54 2.96
CA ILE A 7 -3.27 -23.20 1.80
C ILE A 7 -4.60 -22.60 2.26
N VAL A 8 -5.25 -23.18 3.27
CA VAL A 8 -6.53 -22.67 3.81
C VAL A 8 -6.36 -21.27 4.41
N LYS A 9 -5.29 -21.05 5.18
CA LYS A 9 -4.98 -19.73 5.75
C LYS A 9 -4.69 -18.70 4.65
N TRP A 10 -3.92 -19.07 3.63
CA TRP A 10 -3.67 -18.22 2.47
C TRP A 10 -4.95 -17.87 1.72
N TYR A 11 -5.85 -18.83 1.55
CA TYR A 11 -7.14 -18.60 0.92
C TYR A 11 -8.00 -17.61 1.71
N ALA A 12 -8.03 -17.72 3.04
CA ALA A 12 -8.75 -16.78 3.89
C ALA A 12 -8.19 -15.34 3.75
N VAL A 13 -6.87 -15.18 3.72
CA VAL A 13 -6.22 -13.88 3.51
C VAL A 13 -6.54 -13.32 2.13
N LEU A 14 -6.46 -14.13 1.08
CA LEU A 14 -6.80 -13.71 -0.29
C LEU A 14 -8.26 -13.27 -0.38
N HIS A 15 -9.18 -14.02 0.24
CA HIS A 15 -10.59 -13.68 0.25
C HIS A 15 -10.83 -12.36 0.98
N LEU A 16 -10.22 -12.17 2.16
CA LEU A 16 -10.31 -10.93 2.91
C LEU A 16 -9.81 -9.72 2.10
N VAL A 17 -8.64 -9.84 1.46
CA VAL A 17 -8.08 -8.79 0.61
C VAL A 17 -9.00 -8.49 -0.58
N LEU A 18 -9.52 -9.52 -1.24
CA LEU A 18 -10.43 -9.34 -2.37
C LEU A 18 -11.72 -8.64 -1.96
N THR A 19 -12.35 -9.06 -0.87
CA THR A 19 -13.56 -8.44 -0.34
C THR A 19 -13.31 -6.99 0.06
N PHE A 20 -12.17 -6.68 0.67
CA PHE A 20 -11.79 -5.30 0.99
C PHE A 20 -11.66 -4.43 -0.26
N LEU A 21 -11.00 -4.93 -1.31
CA LEU A 21 -10.84 -4.19 -2.57
C LEU A 21 -12.19 -3.97 -3.27
N GLN A 22 -13.08 -4.97 -3.24
CA GLN A 22 -14.44 -4.86 -3.78
C GLN A 22 -15.27 -3.82 -3.02
N TRP A 23 -15.17 -3.81 -1.69
CA TRP A 23 -15.84 -2.81 -0.86
C TRP A 23 -15.35 -1.39 -1.16
N ARG A 24 -14.04 -1.15 -1.26
CA ARG A 24 -13.49 0.16 -1.65
C ARG A 24 -13.96 0.60 -3.04
N LEU A 25 -14.05 -0.32 -4.01
CA LEU A 25 -14.55 0.00 -5.35
C LEU A 25 -16.02 0.44 -5.30
N TYR A 26 -16.84 -0.30 -4.54
CA TYR A 26 -18.24 0.05 -4.35
C TYR A 26 -18.42 1.41 -3.67
N GLU A 27 -17.64 1.68 -2.62
CA GLU A 27 -17.67 2.96 -1.90
C GLU A 27 -17.25 4.12 -2.82
N ALA A 28 -16.20 3.93 -3.61
CA ALA A 28 -15.74 4.91 -4.59
C ALA A 28 -16.86 5.25 -5.60
N TRP A 29 -17.59 4.24 -6.09
CA TRP A 29 -18.76 4.47 -6.95
C TRP A 29 -19.88 5.23 -6.24
N ALA A 30 -20.18 4.87 -4.99
CA ALA A 30 -21.19 5.56 -4.18
C ALA A 30 -20.83 7.04 -3.95
N GLN A 31 -19.53 7.36 -3.88
CA GLN A 31 -19.00 8.71 -3.75
C GLN A 31 -18.81 9.44 -5.10
N GLY A 32 -19.20 8.83 -6.22
CA GLY A 32 -19.07 9.42 -7.56
C GLY A 32 -17.64 9.47 -8.10
N GLN A 33 -16.72 8.71 -7.50
CA GLN A 33 -15.34 8.58 -7.99
C GLN A 33 -15.29 7.69 -9.25
N SER A 34 -14.33 7.95 -10.12
CA SER A 34 -14.21 7.31 -11.44
C SER A 34 -13.33 6.06 -11.46
N LEU A 35 -13.18 5.35 -10.34
CA LEU A 35 -12.49 4.05 -10.31
C LEU A 35 -13.30 3.03 -11.12
N ARG A 36 -12.67 2.26 -12.02
CA ARG A 36 -13.40 1.33 -12.89
C ARG A 36 -13.11 -0.14 -12.60
N SER A 37 -12.05 -0.41 -11.85
CA SER A 37 -11.56 -1.76 -11.60
C SER A 37 -10.86 -1.88 -10.25
N LEU A 38 -10.68 -3.12 -9.77
CA LEU A 38 -9.86 -3.40 -8.59
C LEU A 38 -8.40 -2.99 -8.79
N ALA A 39 -7.90 -3.02 -10.03
CA ALA A 39 -6.56 -2.54 -10.36
C ALA A 39 -6.42 -1.03 -10.10
N ASP A 40 -7.47 -0.25 -10.38
CA ASP A 40 -7.50 1.18 -10.08
C ASP A 40 -7.49 1.43 -8.57
N VAL A 41 -8.25 0.64 -7.79
CA VAL A 41 -8.25 0.71 -6.32
C VAL A 41 -6.86 0.42 -5.76
N ILE A 42 -6.20 -0.64 -6.24
CA ILE A 42 -4.83 -0.98 -5.83
C ILE A 42 -3.87 0.16 -6.20
N ARG A 43 -4.00 0.73 -7.41
CA ARG A 43 -3.16 1.85 -7.84
C ARG A 43 -3.35 3.08 -6.95
N GLN A 44 -4.59 3.41 -6.62
CA GLN A 44 -4.91 4.50 -5.71
C GLN A 44 -4.29 4.28 -4.33
N GLN A 45 -4.46 3.08 -3.75
CA GLN A 45 -3.87 2.75 -2.45
C GLN A 45 -2.33 2.86 -2.47
N ARG A 46 -1.68 2.45 -3.57
CA ARG A 46 -0.23 2.63 -3.72
C ARG A 46 0.18 4.10 -3.77
N ILE A 47 -0.63 4.95 -4.41
CA ILE A 47 -0.39 6.39 -4.45
C ILE A 47 -0.57 7.00 -3.06
N GLU A 48 -1.63 6.63 -2.33
CA GLU A 48 -1.88 7.04 -0.93
C GLU A 48 -0.65 6.70 -0.05
N HIS A 49 -0.15 5.46 -0.12
CA HIS A 49 1.05 5.07 0.63
C HIS A 49 2.33 5.80 0.19
N ALA A 50 2.48 6.07 -1.11
CA ALA A 50 3.62 6.83 -1.61
C ALA A 50 3.58 8.28 -1.10
N GLN A 51 2.39 8.88 -1.04
CA GLN A 51 2.19 10.22 -0.45
C GLN A 51 2.55 10.22 1.03
N ASP A 52 2.05 9.27 1.82
CA ASP A 52 2.38 9.16 3.25
C ASP A 52 3.88 8.99 3.49
N THR A 53 4.52 8.17 2.64
CA THR A 53 5.97 7.95 2.67
C THR A 53 6.72 9.25 2.38
N LEU A 54 6.31 9.98 1.33
CA LEU A 54 6.92 11.26 0.96
C LEU A 54 6.75 12.31 2.06
N ILE A 55 5.54 12.43 2.62
CA ILE A 55 5.24 13.34 3.73
C ILE A 55 6.14 13.03 4.93
N SER A 56 6.29 11.74 5.27
CA SER A 56 7.14 11.29 6.37
C SER A 56 8.61 11.62 6.13
N ALA A 57 9.12 11.34 4.92
CA ALA A 57 10.49 11.67 4.53
C ALA A 57 10.77 13.18 4.60
N CYS A 58 9.85 14.01 4.10
CA CYS A 58 9.98 15.47 4.17
C CYS A 58 9.96 15.99 5.61
N ARG A 59 9.10 15.45 6.48
CA ARG A 59 9.09 15.83 7.90
C ARG A 59 10.40 15.48 8.58
N GLU A 60 10.95 14.30 8.31
CA GLU A 60 12.22 13.87 8.87
C GLU A 60 13.37 14.76 8.38
N ALA A 61 13.38 15.15 7.10
CA ALA A 61 14.38 16.06 6.53
C ALA A 61 14.35 17.44 7.22
N ILE A 62 13.15 17.98 7.46
CA ILE A 62 12.95 19.25 8.17
C ILE A 62 13.45 19.15 9.61
N GLN A 63 13.14 18.05 10.31
CA GLN A 63 13.55 17.85 11.70
C GLN A 63 15.06 17.73 11.85
N MET A 64 15.73 17.05 10.92
CA MET A 64 17.18 16.82 10.98
C MET A 64 17.99 17.95 10.34
N GLY A 65 17.36 18.82 9.55
CA GLY A 65 18.05 19.86 8.77
C GLY A 65 18.99 19.31 7.70
N SER A 66 18.89 18.02 7.37
CA SER A 66 19.76 17.31 6.44
C SER A 66 18.96 16.23 5.72
N ILE A 67 19.26 16.04 4.43
CA ILE A 67 18.54 15.12 3.54
C ILE A 67 19.23 13.75 3.51
N GLU A 68 20.53 13.70 3.78
CA GLU A 68 21.38 12.51 3.79
C GLU A 68 20.83 11.34 4.64
N PRO A 69 20.43 11.54 5.92
CA PRO A 69 19.88 10.45 6.73
C PRO A 69 18.51 9.96 6.22
N VAL A 70 17.72 10.84 5.62
CA VAL A 70 16.41 10.51 5.03
C VAL A 70 16.59 9.65 3.79
N LEU A 71 17.55 9.96 2.93
CA LEU A 71 17.85 9.15 1.74
C LEU A 71 18.33 7.74 2.13
N GLN A 72 19.17 7.61 3.16
CA GLN A 72 19.60 6.30 3.66
C GLN A 72 18.42 5.47 4.17
N ARG A 73 17.48 6.08 4.88
CA ARG A 73 16.33 5.38 5.46
C ARG A 73 15.27 5.00 4.43
N PHE A 74 14.90 5.93 3.55
CA PHE A 74 13.76 5.78 2.65
C PHE A 74 14.12 5.22 1.27
N ILE A 75 15.37 5.40 0.81
CA ILE A 75 15.82 4.96 -0.52
C ILE A 75 16.81 3.80 -0.43
N ALA A 76 17.75 3.80 0.52
CA ALA A 76 18.80 2.76 0.55
C ALA A 76 18.31 1.37 1.00
N ARG A 77 17.02 1.21 1.34
CA ARG A 77 16.40 -0.11 1.57
C ARG A 77 15.86 -0.79 0.31
N SER A 78 16.09 -0.23 -0.88
CA SER A 78 15.83 -0.93 -2.15
C SER A 78 17.13 -1.47 -2.77
N ALA A 79 17.55 -2.68 -2.39
CA ALA A 79 18.33 -3.61 -3.24
C ALA A 79 18.50 -5.00 -2.56
N PRO A 80 18.61 -6.12 -3.30
CA PRO A 80 18.77 -6.24 -4.75
C PRO A 80 17.63 -6.97 -5.47
N VAL A 81 17.62 -6.80 -6.79
CA VAL A 81 16.84 -7.52 -7.81
C VAL A 81 17.29 -8.98 -7.90
#